data_AF-A0AAV1ZZL6-F1
#
_entry.id   AF-A0AAV1ZZL6-F1
#
_cell.length_a   1.000
_cell.length_b   1.000
_cell.length_c   1.000
_cell.angle_alpha   90.00
_cell.angle_beta   90.00
_cell.angle_gamma   90.00
#
_symmetry.space_group_name_H-M   'P 1'
#
loop_
_entity.id
_entity.type
_entity.pdbx_description
1 polymer ?
#
loop_
_entity_poly.entity_id
_entity_poly.type
_entity_poly.pdbx_seq_one_letter_code
_entity_poly.pdbx_strand_id
1 'polypeptide(L)'
;MLDHMSYKGFWSLICDSETKSSTCSIGIYTMLDILRKLQEKLPELFPIPPKAMKLKGTDNLHVFTSDNSEEEVKKSAEAIRDSVNFPFLMYYFKICVTDSKDTKLQYKHTPDGELYKFNYSYYAISPWKIISKKTKPTSTFNDLLPSEVTHKDHIHLPENEEDFERVVSGKGGKWMLHCTDLKTLDSLWKTLIRLYVTGILVGLKSCTAKFSVEEIAPIYHTKAIMCYTADANCKSCVKRAAQSIFICTGYDFVMYYKSNVASRVGLYRHEGFKNVSLYMFTSGGEMFERDDIGRWKKMISDEEEHK
;
A
#
# COMPACT_ATOMS: atom_id res chain seq x y z
N MET A 1 34.83 -9.69 9.16
CA MET A 1 34.37 -10.98 8.60
C MET A 1 33.13 -11.37 9.38
N LEU A 2 31.94 -11.27 8.78
CA LEU A 2 30.72 -11.83 9.36
C LEU A 2 30.81 -13.34 9.15
N ASP A 3 30.64 -14.12 10.22
CA ASP A 3 30.65 -15.57 10.13
C ASP A 3 29.46 -16.02 9.27
N HIS A 4 29.73 -16.39 8.02
CA HIS A 4 28.74 -16.81 7.02
C HIS A 4 27.93 -18.06 7.46
N MET A 5 28.26 -18.63 8.63
CA MET A 5 27.61 -19.79 9.24
C MET A 5 26.34 -19.45 10.06
N SER A 6 26.09 -18.18 10.38
CA SER A 6 25.11 -17.79 11.41
C SER A 6 23.63 -17.71 10.97
N TYR A 7 23.32 -17.70 9.68
CA TYR A 7 21.95 -17.59 9.17
C TYR A 7 21.64 -18.66 8.11
N LYS A 8 20.39 -19.12 8.07
CA LYS A 8 19.93 -20.24 7.23
C LYS A 8 18.94 -19.83 6.13
N GLY A 9 18.49 -18.58 6.16
CA GLY A 9 17.65 -17.97 5.15
C GLY A 9 17.40 -16.49 5.44
N PHE A 10 16.52 -15.87 4.65
CA PHE A 10 16.12 -14.49 4.87
C PHE A 10 14.74 -14.20 4.26
N TRP A 11 14.03 -13.26 4.89
CA TRP A 11 12.87 -12.58 4.31
C TRP A 11 13.35 -11.42 3.45
N SER A 12 12.88 -11.35 2.21
CA SER A 12 12.96 -10.17 1.37
C SER A 12 11.63 -9.43 1.37
N LEU A 13 11.67 -8.20 1.86
CA LEU A 13 10.59 -7.22 1.79
C LEU A 13 10.88 -6.36 0.57
N ILE A 14 10.21 -6.65 -0.54
CA ILE A 14 10.40 -5.94 -1.79
C ILE A 14 9.66 -4.61 -1.68
N CYS A 15 10.41 -3.53 -1.50
CA CYS A 15 9.82 -2.21 -1.23
C CYS A 15 9.39 -1.50 -2.51
N ASP A 16 9.75 -2.06 -3.67
CA ASP A 16 9.86 -1.31 -4.93
C ASP A 16 9.40 -2.10 -6.17
N SER A 17 8.62 -3.18 -6.01
CA SER A 17 8.46 -4.15 -7.11
C SER A 17 7.82 -3.61 -8.39
N GLU A 18 7.25 -2.39 -8.42
CA GLU A 18 6.67 -1.82 -9.64
C GLU A 18 6.98 -0.34 -9.96
N THR A 19 7.74 0.42 -9.16
CA THR A 19 8.03 1.85 -9.46
C THR A 19 9.47 2.25 -9.16
N LYS A 20 10.22 2.64 -10.19
CA LYS A 20 11.56 3.23 -10.09
C LYS A 20 11.50 4.66 -9.54
N SER A 21 11.28 4.86 -8.24
CA SER A 21 11.23 6.19 -7.61
C SER A 21 12.27 6.35 -6.49
N SER A 22 13.04 7.43 -6.52
CA SER A 22 14.06 7.77 -5.51
C SER A 22 13.51 7.93 -4.08
N THR A 23 12.19 8.07 -3.92
CA THR A 23 11.54 8.27 -2.61
C THR A 23 11.16 7.00 -1.85
N CYS A 24 11.44 5.82 -2.43
CA CYS A 24 11.39 4.56 -1.69
C CYS A 24 12.45 4.51 -0.56
N SER A 25 13.57 5.23 -0.72
CA SER A 25 14.71 5.25 0.22
C SER A 25 14.33 5.67 1.65
N ILE A 26 13.52 6.71 1.84
CA ILE A 26 13.13 7.22 3.17
C ILE A 26 12.27 6.21 3.94
N GLY A 27 11.33 5.56 3.24
CA GLY A 27 10.52 4.48 3.82
C GLY A 27 11.37 3.30 4.23
N ILE A 28 12.37 2.97 3.42
CA ILE A 28 13.32 1.88 3.68
C ILE A 28 14.15 2.13 4.92
N TYR A 29 14.68 3.32 5.14
CA TYR A 29 15.48 3.61 6.34
C TYR A 29 14.64 3.53 7.62
N THR A 30 13.37 3.98 7.56
CA THR A 30 12.45 3.86 8.69
C THR A 30 12.15 2.38 9.01
N MET A 31 11.83 1.59 7.98
CA MET A 31 11.61 0.15 8.15
C MET A 31 12.88 -0.57 8.63
N LEU A 32 14.05 -0.17 8.13
CA LEU A 32 15.34 -0.71 8.54
C LEU A 32 15.62 -0.46 10.03
N ASP A 33 15.31 0.74 10.54
CA ASP A 33 15.45 1.06 11.97
C ASP A 33 14.51 0.22 12.85
N ILE A 34 13.25 0.07 12.44
CA ILE A 34 12.28 -0.79 13.14
C ILE A 34 12.78 -2.25 13.15
N LEU A 35 13.26 -2.75 12.02
CA LEU A 35 13.77 -4.12 11.90
C LEU A 35 15.06 -4.32 12.70
N ARG A 36 15.91 -3.30 12.86
CA ARG A 36 17.08 -3.37 13.76
C ARG A 36 16.65 -3.51 15.21
N LYS A 37 15.68 -2.70 15.66
CA LYS A 37 15.11 -2.82 17.00
C LYS A 37 14.44 -4.18 17.22
N LEU A 38 13.79 -4.75 16.19
CA LEU A 38 13.25 -6.11 16.25
C LEU A 38 14.35 -7.15 16.41
N GLN A 39 15.43 -7.01 15.64
CA GLN A 39 16.60 -7.89 15.71
C GLN A 39 17.25 -7.87 17.09
N GLU A 40 17.44 -6.70 17.69
CA GLU A 40 17.95 -6.53 19.06
C GLU A 40 17.06 -7.20 20.11
N LYS A 41 15.73 -7.16 19.92
CA LYS A 41 14.76 -7.81 20.81
C LYS A 41 14.71 -9.33 20.65
N LEU A 42 14.97 -9.85 19.44
CA LEU A 42 14.84 -11.27 19.10
C LEU A 42 16.11 -11.79 18.38
N PRO A 43 17.29 -11.73 19.03
CA PRO A 43 18.56 -12.08 18.39
C PRO A 43 18.64 -13.57 17.99
N GLU A 44 17.97 -14.45 18.73
CA GLU A 44 17.88 -15.87 18.41
C GLU A 44 17.11 -16.16 17.12
N LEU A 45 16.16 -15.29 16.78
CA LEU A 45 15.34 -15.41 15.56
C LEU A 45 16.00 -14.69 14.38
N PHE A 46 16.65 -13.56 14.67
CA PHE A 46 17.32 -12.69 13.72
C PHE A 46 18.80 -12.54 14.10
N PRO A 47 19.68 -13.44 13.63
CA PRO A 47 21.06 -13.52 14.12
C PRO A 47 21.95 -12.37 13.65
N ILE A 48 21.53 -11.63 12.61
CA ILE A 48 22.29 -10.50 12.08
C ILE A 48 21.38 -9.32 11.74
N PRO A 49 21.91 -8.08 11.76
CA PRO A 49 21.15 -6.89 11.41
C PRO A 49 20.54 -6.98 10.01
N PRO A 50 19.32 -6.44 9.80
CA PRO A 50 18.70 -6.35 8.50
C PRO A 50 19.54 -5.48 7.55
N LYS A 51 19.41 -5.73 6.24
CA LYS A 51 20.16 -5.01 5.20
C LYS A 51 19.22 -4.46 4.15
N ALA A 52 19.38 -3.18 3.82
CA ALA A 52 18.85 -2.62 2.59
C ALA A 52 19.76 -3.06 1.44
N MET A 53 19.16 -3.58 0.36
CA MET A 53 19.86 -4.07 -0.81
C MET A 53 19.14 -3.64 -2.07
N LYS A 54 19.90 -3.35 -3.12
CA LYS A 54 19.34 -3.07 -4.45
C LYS A 54 19.51 -4.29 -5.35
N LEU A 55 18.41 -4.92 -5.73
CA LEU A 55 18.40 -6.10 -6.61
C LEU A 55 17.64 -5.80 -7.89
N LYS A 56 18.31 -5.87 -9.04
CA LYS A 56 17.71 -5.57 -10.36
C LYS A 56 16.98 -4.23 -10.43
N GLY A 57 17.48 -3.23 -9.70
CA GLY A 57 16.88 -1.89 -9.64
C GLY A 57 15.71 -1.74 -8.68
N THR A 58 15.36 -2.78 -7.92
CA THR A 58 14.38 -2.70 -6.83
C THR A 58 15.09 -2.60 -5.49
N ASP A 59 14.63 -1.71 -4.62
CA ASP A 59 15.11 -1.67 -3.26
C ASP A 59 14.40 -2.73 -2.40
N ASN A 60 15.19 -3.53 -1.69
CA ASN A 60 14.75 -4.68 -0.89
C ASN A 60 15.29 -4.53 0.53
N LEU A 61 14.48 -4.93 1.50
CA LEU A 61 14.94 -5.10 2.89
C LEU A 61 15.06 -6.59 3.18
N HIS A 62 16.28 -7.02 3.48
CA HIS A 62 16.57 -8.41 3.82
C HIS A 62 16.65 -8.55 5.34
N VAL A 63 15.85 -9.46 5.89
CA VAL A 63 15.82 -9.82 7.31
C VAL A 63 16.23 -11.29 7.44
N PHE A 64 17.41 -11.52 8.02
CA PHE A 64 18.03 -12.84 8.04
C PHE A 64 17.55 -13.67 9.21
N THR A 65 17.36 -14.98 9.02
CA THR A 65 16.86 -15.90 10.06
C THR A 65 17.91 -16.95 10.41
N SER A 66 17.94 -17.35 11.68
CA SER A 66 18.85 -18.38 12.21
C SER A 66 18.47 -19.80 11.81
N ASP A 67 17.19 -20.01 11.46
CA ASP A 67 16.61 -21.32 11.15
C ASP A 67 15.74 -21.23 9.87
N ASN A 68 15.53 -22.37 9.20
CA ASN A 68 14.71 -22.48 7.99
C ASN A 68 13.66 -23.60 8.01
N SER A 69 13.43 -24.18 9.18
CA SER A 69 12.27 -25.00 9.49
C SER A 69 11.00 -24.18 9.33
N GLU A 70 9.91 -24.86 9.00
CA GLU A 70 8.62 -24.21 8.71
C GLU A 70 8.09 -23.41 9.91
N GLU A 71 8.29 -23.91 11.13
CA GLU A 71 7.84 -23.27 12.37
C GLU A 71 8.59 -21.95 12.64
N GLU A 72 9.92 -21.95 12.52
CA GLU A 72 10.71 -20.73 12.73
C GLU A 72 10.54 -19.72 11.59
N VAL A 73 10.32 -20.20 10.35
CA VAL A 73 9.92 -19.33 9.23
C VAL A 73 8.59 -18.64 9.52
N LYS A 74 7.60 -19.37 10.02
CA LYS A 74 6.31 -18.79 10.40
C LYS A 74 6.48 -17.74 11.51
N LYS A 75 7.16 -18.11 12.60
CA LYS A 75 7.41 -17.23 13.75
C LYS A 75 8.14 -15.94 13.36
N SER A 76 9.18 -16.05 12.52
CA SER A 76 9.90 -14.87 12.00
C SER A 76 9.04 -14.00 11.11
N ALA A 77 8.19 -14.57 10.26
CA ALA A 77 7.27 -13.81 9.42
C ALA A 77 6.29 -12.99 10.27
N GLU A 78 5.71 -13.62 11.29
CA GLU A 78 4.77 -12.99 12.21
C GLU A 78 5.44 -11.88 13.01
N ALA A 79 6.64 -12.13 13.56
CA ALA A 79 7.40 -11.11 14.29
C ALA A 79 7.71 -9.87 13.43
N ILE A 80 8.06 -10.07 12.16
CA ILE A 80 8.27 -8.96 11.21
C ILE A 80 6.96 -8.20 10.97
N ARG A 81 5.85 -8.91 10.71
CA ARG A 81 4.54 -8.29 10.44
C ARG A 81 3.95 -7.53 11.62
N ASP A 82 4.19 -8.03 12.82
CA ASP A 82 3.71 -7.37 14.05
C ASP A 82 4.56 -6.14 14.39
N SER A 83 5.80 -6.05 13.87
CA SER A 83 6.70 -4.92 14.10
C SER A 83 6.68 -3.87 12.98
N VAL A 84 6.55 -4.31 11.73
CA VAL A 84 6.57 -3.46 10.55
C VAL A 84 5.21 -3.53 9.87
N ASN A 85 4.54 -2.38 9.80
CA ASN A 85 3.35 -2.24 8.98
C ASN A 85 3.73 -2.19 7.49
N PHE A 86 4.00 -3.37 6.94
CA PHE A 86 4.40 -3.56 5.55
C PHE A 86 3.18 -4.04 4.76
N PRO A 87 2.66 -3.27 3.80
CA PRO A 87 1.44 -3.65 3.07
C PRO A 87 1.70 -4.64 1.92
N PHE A 88 2.94 -5.06 1.67
CA PHE A 88 3.30 -5.91 0.53
C PHE A 88 3.62 -7.34 0.94
N LEU A 89 3.80 -8.22 -0.06
CA LEU A 89 4.26 -9.59 0.14
C LEU A 89 5.70 -9.62 0.66
N MET A 90 5.96 -10.53 1.60
CA MET A 90 7.33 -10.89 1.98
C MET A 90 7.65 -12.25 1.37
N TYR A 91 8.88 -12.42 0.90
CA TYR A 91 9.33 -13.68 0.32
C TYR A 91 10.49 -14.25 1.12
N TYR A 92 10.41 -15.53 1.46
CA TYR A 92 11.47 -16.22 2.18
C TYR A 92 12.35 -17.02 1.22
N PHE A 93 13.66 -16.78 1.31
CA PHE A 93 14.67 -17.50 0.55
C PHE A 93 15.51 -18.33 1.51
N LYS A 94 15.58 -19.64 1.24
CA LYS A 94 16.51 -20.56 1.92
C LYS A 94 17.87 -20.47 1.24
N ILE A 95 18.93 -20.47 2.06
CA ILE A 95 20.31 -20.53 1.58
C ILE A 95 20.73 -22.00 1.52
N CYS A 96 21.17 -22.45 0.35
CA CYS A 96 21.72 -23.79 0.16
C CYS A 96 23.22 -23.78 0.50
N VAL A 97 23.66 -24.74 1.32
CA VAL A 97 25.03 -24.79 1.86
C VAL A 97 26.07 -25.19 0.79
N THR A 98 25.64 -25.69 -0.38
CA THR A 98 26.54 -26.36 -1.33
C THR A 98 27.26 -25.46 -2.34
N ASP A 99 26.92 -24.17 -2.46
CA ASP A 99 27.78 -23.13 -3.00
C ASP A 99 27.05 -21.79 -2.86
N SER A 100 27.74 -20.79 -2.32
CA SER A 100 27.20 -19.59 -1.64
C SER A 100 26.26 -18.65 -2.42
N LYS A 101 25.81 -19.02 -3.62
CA LYS A 101 24.93 -18.20 -4.48
C LYS A 101 23.54 -18.80 -4.73
N ASP A 102 23.32 -20.07 -4.40
CA ASP A 102 22.01 -20.69 -4.63
C ASP A 102 21.04 -20.40 -3.50
N THR A 103 20.22 -19.36 -3.70
CA THR A 103 19.06 -19.07 -2.88
C THR A 103 17.81 -19.67 -3.51
N LYS A 104 17.03 -20.43 -2.72
CA LYS A 104 15.78 -21.05 -3.19
C LYS A 104 14.58 -20.36 -2.54
N LEU A 105 13.68 -19.81 -3.36
CA LEU A 105 12.40 -19.25 -2.89
C LEU A 105 11.56 -20.39 -2.29
N GLN A 106 11.18 -20.27 -1.02
CA GLN A 106 10.42 -21.33 -0.35
C GLN A 106 9.08 -20.89 0.19
N TYR A 107 8.96 -19.65 0.66
CA TYR A 107 7.71 -19.18 1.26
C TYR A 107 7.36 -17.79 0.78
N LYS A 108 6.07 -17.47 0.84
CA LYS A 108 5.57 -16.09 0.77
C LYS A 108 4.61 -15.86 1.93
N HIS A 109 4.67 -14.69 2.53
CA HIS A 109 3.76 -14.29 3.60
C HIS A 109 2.98 -13.06 3.16
N THR A 110 1.65 -13.08 3.32
CA THR A 110 0.76 -11.99 2.92
C THR A 110 0.60 -10.96 4.03
N PRO A 111 0.12 -9.75 3.73
CA PRO A 111 -0.27 -8.78 4.75
C PRO A 111 -1.36 -9.31 5.70
N ASP A 112 -2.19 -10.25 5.22
CA ASP A 112 -3.33 -10.80 5.96
C ASP A 112 -2.95 -11.93 6.93
N GLY A 113 -1.66 -12.20 7.13
CA GLY A 113 -1.23 -13.28 8.02
C GLY A 113 -1.25 -14.68 7.38
N GLU A 114 -1.37 -14.77 6.06
CA GLU A 114 -1.34 -16.04 5.35
C GLU A 114 0.10 -16.39 4.93
N LEU A 115 0.52 -17.60 5.27
CA LEU A 115 1.82 -18.14 4.88
C LEU A 115 1.61 -19.26 3.86
N TYR A 116 2.29 -19.14 2.72
CA TYR A 116 2.29 -20.13 1.66
C TYR A 116 3.68 -20.72 1.50
N LYS A 117 3.73 -22.02 1.18
CA LYS A 117 4.92 -22.77 0.81
C LYS A 117 4.93 -23.03 -0.68
N PHE A 118 6.08 -22.83 -1.31
CA PHE A 118 6.28 -23.13 -2.73
C PHE A 118 6.44 -24.64 -2.92
N ASN A 119 5.65 -25.20 -3.83
CA ASN A 119 5.69 -26.58 -4.24
C ASN A 119 6.28 -26.65 -5.66
N TYR A 120 7.40 -27.36 -5.80
CA TYR A 120 8.09 -27.56 -7.07
C TYR A 120 7.46 -28.66 -7.95
N SER A 121 6.28 -29.16 -7.60
CA SER A 121 5.59 -30.15 -8.41
C SER A 121 5.15 -29.55 -9.75
N TYR A 122 5.64 -30.14 -10.84
CA TYR A 122 5.32 -29.75 -12.22
C TYR A 122 3.84 -29.87 -12.59
N TYR A 123 3.03 -30.56 -11.76
CA TYR A 123 1.62 -30.87 -12.06
C TYR A 123 0.61 -30.05 -11.25
N ALA A 124 1.06 -29.11 -10.40
CA ALA A 124 0.14 -28.32 -9.59
C ALA A 124 -0.43 -27.12 -10.36
N ILE A 125 -1.74 -26.90 -10.27
CA ILE A 125 -2.45 -25.73 -10.86
C ILE A 125 -1.93 -24.41 -10.28
N SER A 126 -1.45 -24.43 -9.03
CA SER A 126 -0.75 -23.33 -8.40
C SER A 126 0.48 -23.86 -7.66
N PRO A 127 1.66 -23.24 -7.82
CA PRO A 127 2.85 -23.67 -7.11
C PRO A 127 2.83 -23.26 -5.63
N TRP A 128 1.78 -22.58 -5.14
CA TRP A 128 1.68 -22.11 -3.77
C TRP A 128 0.63 -22.88 -2.97
N LYS A 129 1.06 -23.56 -1.91
CA LYS A 129 0.17 -24.22 -0.94
C LYS A 129 0.11 -23.39 0.34
N ILE A 130 -1.09 -23.02 0.78
CA ILE A 130 -1.27 -22.36 2.08
C ILE A 130 -0.92 -23.35 3.20
N ILE A 131 -0.11 -22.91 4.15
CA ILE A 131 0.35 -23.73 5.29
C ILE A 131 -0.01 -23.11 6.65
N SER A 132 -0.28 -21.81 6.70
CA SER A 132 -0.81 -21.15 7.90
C SER A 132 -1.72 -20.00 7.51
N LYS A 133 -2.80 -19.83 8.28
CA LYS A 133 -3.70 -18.68 8.20
C LYS A 133 -3.84 -18.11 9.59
N LYS A 134 -3.14 -17.02 9.88
CA LYS A 134 -3.40 -16.25 11.10
C LYS A 134 -4.59 -15.35 10.77
N THR A 135 -5.78 -15.76 11.17
CA THR A 135 -6.89 -14.83 11.25
C THR A 135 -6.53 -13.83 12.34
N LYS A 136 -5.84 -12.73 11.99
CA LYS A 136 -6.10 -11.49 12.71
C LYS A 136 -7.63 -11.34 12.67
N PRO A 137 -8.30 -10.97 13.77
CA PRO A 137 -9.64 -10.44 13.62
C PRO A 137 -9.45 -9.25 12.69
N THR A 138 -9.68 -9.46 11.41
CA THR A 138 -10.19 -8.41 10.54
C THR A 138 -11.33 -7.89 11.38
N SER A 139 -11.18 -6.68 11.95
CA SER A 139 -12.33 -5.96 12.45
C SER A 139 -13.35 -6.16 11.35
N THR A 140 -14.47 -6.78 11.71
CA THR A 140 -15.55 -7.11 10.81
C THR A 140 -16.13 -5.80 10.31
N PHE A 141 -15.39 -5.11 9.45
CA PHE A 141 -15.97 -4.23 8.47
C PHE A 141 -16.86 -5.17 7.71
N ASN A 142 -18.17 -4.91 7.77
CA ASN A 142 -19.11 -5.62 6.94
C ASN A 142 -18.51 -5.65 5.54
N ASP A 143 -18.48 -6.82 4.91
CA ASP A 143 -18.01 -7.04 3.54
C ASP A 143 -18.90 -6.32 2.50
N LEU A 144 -19.57 -5.24 2.89
CA LEU A 144 -20.48 -4.45 2.12
C LEU A 144 -19.73 -3.83 0.94
N LEU A 145 -19.98 -4.39 -0.24
CA LEU A 145 -19.38 -3.93 -1.47
C LEU A 145 -20.12 -2.72 -2.02
N PRO A 146 -19.43 -1.73 -2.61
CA PRO A 146 -20.07 -0.61 -3.28
C PRO A 146 -21.11 -1.03 -4.33
N SER A 147 -20.86 -2.13 -5.04
CA SER A 147 -21.79 -2.64 -6.06
C SER A 147 -23.07 -3.25 -5.49
N GLU A 148 -23.06 -3.72 -4.25
CA GLU A 148 -24.20 -4.38 -3.59
C GLU A 148 -25.16 -3.37 -2.94
N VAL A 149 -24.70 -2.14 -2.70
CA VAL A 149 -25.51 -1.09 -2.06
C VAL A 149 -26.27 -0.31 -3.12
N THR A 150 -27.55 -0.63 -3.30
CA THR A 150 -28.40 0.04 -4.31
C THR A 150 -29.33 1.11 -3.74
N HIS A 151 -29.51 1.12 -2.41
CA HIS A 151 -30.48 1.97 -1.71
C HIS A 151 -29.87 3.27 -1.15
N LYS A 152 -28.54 3.42 -1.18
CA LYS A 152 -27.82 4.64 -0.79
C LYS A 152 -27.15 5.27 -2.00
N ASP A 153 -26.78 6.55 -1.89
CA ASP A 153 -26.02 7.25 -2.92
C ASP A 153 -24.50 7.00 -2.80
N HIS A 154 -24.05 6.63 -1.60
CA HIS A 154 -22.67 6.23 -1.35
C HIS A 154 -22.56 5.35 -0.09
N ILE A 155 -21.39 4.72 0.05
CA ILE A 155 -20.88 4.17 1.31
C ILE A 155 -19.58 4.85 1.69
N HIS A 156 -19.27 4.86 2.99
CA HIS A 156 -18.06 5.46 3.50
C HIS A 156 -17.53 4.74 4.74
N LEU A 157 -16.24 4.98 5.00
CA LEU A 157 -15.56 4.63 6.23
C LEU A 157 -14.94 5.90 6.83
N PRO A 158 -15.06 6.13 8.15
CA PRO A 158 -15.81 5.34 9.13
C PRO A 158 -17.32 5.27 8.82
N GLU A 159 -18.01 4.21 9.27
CA GLU A 159 -19.44 4.01 8.99
C GLU A 159 -20.35 4.99 9.76
N ASN A 160 -19.86 5.53 10.88
CA ASN A 160 -20.55 6.57 11.62
C ASN A 160 -20.50 7.90 10.85
N GLU A 161 -21.67 8.48 10.58
CA GLU A 161 -21.81 9.72 9.80
C GLU A 161 -21.06 10.90 10.44
N GLU A 162 -21.13 11.06 11.76
CA GLU A 162 -20.47 12.16 12.47
C GLU A 162 -18.95 12.05 12.38
N ASP A 163 -18.41 10.84 12.51
CA ASP A 163 -16.98 10.56 12.32
C ASP A 163 -16.55 10.84 10.87
N PHE A 164 -17.36 10.43 9.90
CA PHE A 164 -17.05 10.69 8.50
C PHE A 164 -17.14 12.18 8.16
N GLU A 165 -18.10 12.90 8.75
CA GLU A 165 -18.19 14.35 8.65
C GLU A 165 -16.97 15.06 9.23
N ARG A 166 -16.39 14.56 10.33
CA ARG A 166 -15.08 15.05 10.82
C ARG A 166 -13.97 14.86 9.79
N VAL A 167 -13.94 13.73 9.08
CA VAL A 167 -12.95 13.45 8.03
C VAL A 167 -13.10 14.41 6.85
N VAL A 168 -14.31 14.65 6.35
CA VAL A 168 -14.55 15.49 5.16
C VAL A 168 -14.56 16.99 5.45
N SER A 169 -14.82 17.40 6.70
CA SER A 169 -14.79 18.81 7.12
C SER A 169 -13.41 19.29 7.59
N GLY A 170 -12.51 18.34 7.93
CA GLY A 170 -11.16 18.60 8.43
C GLY A 170 -10.19 19.23 7.42
N LYS A 171 -8.95 19.42 7.87
CA LYS A 171 -7.84 20.02 7.08
C LYS A 171 -7.31 19.13 5.95
N GLY A 172 -7.85 17.93 5.85
CA GLY A 172 -7.45 16.91 4.90
C GLY A 172 -7.87 17.19 3.46
N GLY A 173 -7.83 16.11 2.71
CA GLY A 173 -8.22 16.05 1.31
C GLY A 173 -8.26 14.60 0.86
N LYS A 174 -8.55 14.40 -0.42
CA LYS A 174 -8.83 13.08 -0.99
C LYS A 174 -8.13 12.86 -2.31
N TRP A 175 -7.55 11.67 -2.45
CA TRP A 175 -7.22 11.09 -3.75
C TRP A 175 -8.49 10.53 -4.38
N MET A 176 -8.69 10.78 -5.67
CA MET A 176 -9.84 10.27 -6.42
C MET A 176 -9.38 9.18 -7.39
N LEU A 177 -9.95 7.99 -7.24
CA LEU A 177 -9.73 6.84 -8.11
C LEU A 177 -10.99 6.59 -8.92
N HIS A 178 -10.89 6.63 -10.24
CA HIS A 178 -11.97 6.31 -11.15
C HIS A 178 -11.88 4.86 -11.62
N CYS A 179 -13.02 4.20 -11.76
CA CYS A 179 -13.13 2.80 -12.17
C CYS A 179 -13.95 2.70 -13.46
N THR A 180 -13.61 1.74 -14.31
CA THR A 180 -14.36 1.44 -15.54
C THR A 180 -15.63 0.65 -15.27
N ASP A 181 -15.58 -0.27 -14.30
CA ASP A 181 -16.61 -1.25 -14.02
C ASP A 181 -16.76 -1.52 -12.50
N LEU A 182 -17.87 -2.18 -12.13
CA LEU A 182 -18.21 -2.47 -10.72
C LEU A 182 -17.29 -3.52 -10.09
N LYS A 183 -16.78 -4.48 -10.88
CA LYS A 183 -15.87 -5.52 -10.37
C LYS A 183 -14.54 -4.89 -9.96
N THR A 184 -14.02 -3.98 -10.77
CA THR A 184 -12.83 -3.18 -10.46
C THR A 184 -13.08 -2.30 -9.23
N LEU A 185 -14.26 -1.66 -9.14
CA LEU A 185 -14.65 -0.84 -7.98
C LEU A 185 -14.60 -1.65 -6.67
N ASP A 186 -15.21 -2.82 -6.63
CA ASP A 186 -15.25 -3.68 -5.44
C ASP A 186 -13.87 -4.23 -5.07
N SER A 187 -13.08 -4.61 -6.07
CA SER A 187 -11.70 -5.09 -5.89
C SER A 187 -10.82 -4.00 -5.25
N LEU A 188 -10.91 -2.76 -5.78
CA LEU A 188 -10.21 -1.61 -5.22
C LEU A 188 -10.70 -1.31 -3.81
N TRP A 189 -12.01 -1.28 -3.57
CA TRP A 189 -12.59 -1.03 -2.26
C TRP A 189 -12.04 -1.98 -1.19
N LYS A 190 -12.09 -3.29 -1.45
CA LYS A 190 -11.55 -4.33 -0.54
C LYS A 190 -10.08 -4.12 -0.21
N THR A 191 -9.30 -3.72 -1.20
CA THR A 191 -7.86 -3.46 -1.03
C THR A 191 -7.63 -2.19 -0.20
N LEU A 192 -8.37 -1.13 -0.49
CA LEU A 192 -8.23 0.18 0.16
C LEU A 192 -8.67 0.18 1.62
N ILE A 193 -9.63 -0.68 2.01
CA ILE A 193 -10.01 -0.88 3.42
C ILE A 193 -8.77 -1.16 4.28
N ARG A 194 -7.77 -1.89 3.76
CA ARG A 194 -6.53 -2.17 4.49
C ARG A 194 -5.72 -0.91 4.77
N LEU A 195 -5.66 0.01 3.82
CA LEU A 195 -5.00 1.31 4.01
C LEU A 195 -5.75 2.18 5.02
N TYR A 196 -7.06 2.04 5.11
CA TYR A 196 -7.86 2.68 6.16
C TYR A 196 -7.61 2.06 7.53
N VAL A 197 -7.68 0.73 7.67
CA VAL A 197 -7.41 0.01 8.94
C VAL A 197 -6.01 0.30 9.49
N THR A 198 -5.05 0.50 8.60
CA THR A 198 -3.66 0.83 8.97
C THR A 198 -3.42 2.30 9.28
N GLY A 199 -4.43 3.17 9.13
CA GLY A 199 -4.33 4.61 9.39
C GLY A 199 -3.55 5.40 8.32
N ILE A 200 -3.17 4.77 7.20
CA ILE A 200 -2.61 5.48 6.04
C ILE A 200 -3.68 6.39 5.44
N LEU A 201 -4.91 5.89 5.36
CA LEU A 201 -6.10 6.65 5.03
C LEU A 201 -6.92 6.88 6.30
N VAL A 202 -7.48 8.07 6.44
CA VAL A 202 -8.37 8.41 7.56
C VAL A 202 -9.85 8.24 7.22
N GLY A 203 -10.15 7.99 5.95
CA GLY A 203 -11.50 7.66 5.51
C GLY A 203 -11.53 7.22 4.06
N LEU A 204 -12.63 6.56 3.71
CA LEU A 204 -12.94 6.11 2.35
C LEU A 204 -14.36 6.51 2.01
N LYS A 205 -14.63 6.82 0.76
CA LYS A 205 -15.99 6.97 0.25
C LYS A 205 -16.06 6.39 -1.15
N SER A 206 -17.07 5.58 -1.41
CA SER A 206 -17.35 5.08 -2.75
C SER A 206 -18.76 5.48 -3.12
N CYS A 207 -18.92 6.07 -4.31
CA CYS A 207 -20.25 6.27 -4.86
C CYS A 207 -20.85 4.89 -5.18
N THR A 208 -22.05 4.65 -4.72
CA THR A 208 -22.75 3.39 -4.95
C THR A 208 -23.56 3.50 -6.24
N ALA A 209 -23.78 2.36 -6.90
CA ALA A 209 -24.31 2.28 -8.27
C ALA A 209 -25.80 2.63 -8.41
N LYS A 210 -26.33 3.58 -7.63
CA LYS A 210 -27.66 4.14 -7.86
C LYS A 210 -27.63 5.08 -9.06
N PHE A 211 -27.46 4.48 -10.23
CA PHE A 211 -27.89 5.04 -11.49
C PHE A 211 -28.80 3.99 -12.10
N SER A 212 -30.11 4.18 -11.91
CA SER A 212 -31.08 3.70 -12.88
C SER A 212 -30.62 4.23 -14.23
N VAL A 213 -30.22 3.28 -15.06
CA VAL A 213 -29.93 3.40 -16.49
C VAL A 213 -30.89 4.43 -17.10
N GLU A 214 -30.35 5.56 -17.60
CA GLU A 214 -30.88 6.43 -18.68
C GLU A 214 -30.78 7.96 -18.46
N GLU A 215 -30.87 8.52 -17.25
CA GLU A 215 -31.25 9.95 -17.17
C GLU A 215 -30.16 11.03 -16.98
N ILE A 216 -28.89 10.73 -16.71
CA ILE A 216 -27.92 11.82 -16.51
C ILE A 216 -26.56 11.53 -17.13
N ALA A 217 -26.30 12.22 -18.25
CA ALA A 217 -25.02 12.51 -18.90
C ALA A 217 -23.98 11.36 -18.97
N PRO A 218 -23.77 10.73 -20.15
CA PRO A 218 -22.91 9.55 -20.34
C PRO A 218 -21.40 9.79 -20.15
N ILE A 219 -20.97 10.95 -19.66
CA ILE A 219 -19.59 11.42 -19.86
C ILE A 219 -18.81 11.51 -18.54
N TYR A 220 -19.47 11.66 -17.38
CA TYR A 220 -18.73 11.86 -16.13
C TYR A 220 -19.44 11.26 -14.90
N HIS A 221 -18.73 10.39 -14.18
CA HIS A 221 -18.92 10.07 -12.75
C HIS A 221 -20.00 9.06 -12.35
N THR A 222 -19.75 7.76 -12.50
CA THR A 222 -20.56 6.78 -11.75
C THR A 222 -19.78 5.79 -10.90
N LYS A 223 -18.45 5.68 -11.07
CA LYS A 223 -17.64 4.71 -10.31
C LYS A 223 -16.33 5.35 -9.86
N ALA A 224 -16.31 5.84 -8.63
CA ALA A 224 -15.13 6.45 -8.04
C ALA A 224 -15.01 6.13 -6.55
N ILE A 225 -13.76 6.00 -6.09
CA ILE A 225 -13.40 5.88 -4.69
C ILE A 225 -12.59 7.10 -4.29
N MET A 226 -13.00 7.75 -3.22
CA MET A 226 -12.29 8.85 -2.58
C MET A 226 -11.51 8.31 -1.38
N CYS A 227 -10.20 8.52 -1.38
CA CYS A 227 -9.29 8.09 -0.32
C CYS A 227 -8.79 9.29 0.48
N TYR A 228 -9.27 9.45 1.71
CA TYR A 228 -9.03 10.63 2.53
C TYR A 228 -7.74 10.53 3.34
N THR A 229 -7.08 11.68 3.49
CA THR A 229 -5.88 11.88 4.31
C THR A 229 -6.14 12.98 5.35
N ALA A 230 -5.43 12.96 6.47
CA ALA A 230 -5.71 13.83 7.62
C ALA A 230 -5.44 15.32 7.35
N ASP A 231 -4.39 15.62 6.58
CA ASP A 231 -3.93 16.99 6.32
C ASP A 231 -3.43 17.14 4.88
N ALA A 232 -4.05 18.03 4.12
CA ALA A 232 -3.69 18.32 2.73
C ALA A 232 -2.35 19.06 2.58
N ASN A 233 -1.87 19.72 3.64
CA ASN A 233 -0.60 20.43 3.65
C ASN A 233 0.57 19.54 4.08
N CYS A 234 0.31 18.38 4.68
CA CYS A 234 1.34 17.37 4.93
C CYS A 234 1.71 16.66 3.62
N LYS A 235 2.56 17.29 2.81
CA LYS A 235 3.04 16.75 1.51
C LYS A 235 3.53 15.30 1.61
N SER A 236 4.29 14.99 2.66
CA SER A 236 4.81 13.64 2.92
C SER A 236 3.70 12.62 3.21
N CYS A 237 2.68 12.99 3.97
CA CYS A 237 1.51 12.15 4.24
C CYS A 237 0.69 11.89 2.97
N VAL A 238 0.42 12.94 2.20
CA VAL A 238 -0.34 12.87 0.95
C VAL A 238 0.38 12.00 -0.08
N LYS A 239 1.70 12.16 -0.20
CA LYS A 239 2.57 11.33 -1.03
C LYS A 239 2.55 9.87 -0.62
N ARG A 240 2.74 9.59 0.69
CA ARG A 240 2.71 8.24 1.24
C ARG A 240 1.39 7.55 0.94
N ALA A 241 0.27 8.26 1.07
CA ALA A 241 -1.05 7.72 0.73
C ALA A 241 -1.16 7.36 -0.76
N ALA A 242 -0.74 8.25 -1.68
CA ALA A 242 -0.76 7.95 -3.11
C ALA A 242 0.11 6.75 -3.48
N GLN A 243 1.33 6.67 -2.96
CA GLN A 243 2.22 5.54 -3.19
C GLN A 243 1.62 4.25 -2.64
N SER A 244 1.07 4.28 -1.43
CA SER A 244 0.45 3.11 -0.81
C SER A 244 -0.76 2.64 -1.61
N ILE A 245 -1.60 3.56 -2.09
CA ILE A 245 -2.71 3.25 -3.01
C ILE A 245 -2.17 2.58 -4.26
N PHE A 246 -1.29 3.27 -5.00
CA PHE A 246 -0.74 2.80 -6.26
C PHE A 246 -0.16 1.38 -6.14
N ILE A 247 0.70 1.15 -5.14
CA ILE A 247 1.37 -0.15 -4.98
C ILE A 247 0.40 -1.24 -4.51
N CYS A 248 -0.55 -0.93 -3.62
CA CYS A 248 -1.48 -1.95 -3.12
C CYS A 248 -2.50 -2.37 -4.16
N THR A 249 -2.93 -1.45 -5.02
CA THR A 249 -4.01 -1.70 -5.97
C THR A 249 -3.53 -1.96 -7.40
N GLY A 250 -2.27 -1.64 -7.72
CA GLY A 250 -1.78 -1.62 -9.10
C GLY A 250 -2.52 -0.58 -9.97
N TYR A 251 -2.93 0.55 -9.38
CA TYR A 251 -3.78 1.52 -10.09
C TYR A 251 -2.98 2.25 -11.18
N ASP A 252 -3.36 2.03 -12.43
CA ASP A 252 -2.61 2.43 -13.63
C ASP A 252 -3.10 3.73 -14.27
N PHE A 253 -4.00 4.46 -13.61
CA PHE A 253 -4.48 5.77 -14.05
C PHE A 253 -3.91 6.90 -13.19
N VAL A 254 -3.96 8.12 -13.72
CA VAL A 254 -3.58 9.33 -12.99
C VAL A 254 -4.57 9.58 -11.85
N MET A 255 -4.07 9.71 -10.63
CA MET A 255 -4.84 10.13 -9.47
C MET A 255 -4.69 11.64 -9.27
N TYR A 256 -5.79 12.30 -8.91
CA TYR A 256 -5.79 13.71 -8.54
C TYR A 256 -6.20 13.88 -7.09
N TYR A 257 -5.48 14.75 -6.38
CA TYR A 257 -5.78 15.08 -5.00
C TYR A 257 -6.48 16.43 -4.91
N LYS A 258 -7.60 16.47 -4.19
CA LYS A 258 -8.37 17.70 -3.92
C LYS A 258 -8.49 17.89 -2.41
N SER A 259 -8.24 19.11 -1.92
CA SER A 259 -8.46 19.43 -0.50
C SER A 259 -9.95 19.43 -0.15
N ASN A 260 -10.24 19.13 1.11
CA ASN A 260 -11.60 19.21 1.63
C ASN A 260 -12.16 20.63 1.57
N VAL A 261 -11.32 21.63 1.83
CA VAL A 261 -11.68 23.05 1.70
C VAL A 261 -12.18 23.36 0.30
N ALA A 262 -11.47 22.92 -0.74
CA ALA A 262 -11.88 23.14 -2.14
C ALA A 262 -13.17 22.41 -2.50
N SER A 263 -13.51 21.30 -1.82
CA SER A 263 -14.82 20.65 -1.97
C SER A 263 -15.93 21.46 -1.33
N ARG A 264 -15.71 22.00 -0.12
CA ARG A 264 -16.71 22.75 0.64
C ARG A 264 -17.09 24.09 -0.01
N VAL A 265 -16.11 24.78 -0.60
CA VAL A 265 -16.36 26.07 -1.29
C VAL A 265 -16.83 25.89 -2.74
N GLY A 266 -17.22 24.68 -3.15
CA GLY A 266 -17.82 24.43 -4.46
C GLY A 266 -16.85 24.52 -5.64
N LEU A 267 -15.53 24.50 -5.45
CA LEU A 267 -14.62 24.71 -6.58
C LEU A 267 -14.62 23.48 -7.49
N TYR A 268 -15.43 23.48 -8.55
CA TYR A 268 -15.51 22.40 -9.52
C TYR A 268 -15.12 22.85 -10.92
N ARG A 269 -14.55 21.93 -11.71
CA ARG A 269 -14.12 22.22 -13.08
C ARG A 269 -15.29 22.63 -13.98
N HIS A 270 -16.46 22.02 -13.79
CA HIS A 270 -17.67 22.37 -14.54
C HIS A 270 -18.23 23.73 -14.14
N GLU A 271 -17.85 24.26 -12.97
CA GLU A 271 -18.15 25.63 -12.53
C GLU A 271 -17.06 26.64 -12.98
N GLY A 272 -16.15 26.23 -13.87
CA GLY A 272 -15.14 27.11 -14.47
C GLY A 272 -13.82 27.18 -13.70
N PHE A 273 -13.68 26.50 -12.55
CA PHE A 273 -12.43 26.48 -11.79
C PHE A 273 -11.42 25.51 -12.42
N LYS A 274 -10.37 26.04 -13.07
CA LYS A 274 -9.43 25.24 -13.86
C LYS A 274 -8.29 24.58 -13.05
N ASN A 275 -8.14 24.90 -11.76
CA ASN A 275 -7.01 24.46 -10.92
C ASN A 275 -7.45 23.98 -9.52
N VAL A 276 -8.39 23.03 -9.49
CA VAL A 276 -8.98 22.56 -8.22
C VAL A 276 -8.09 21.54 -7.49
N SER A 277 -7.31 20.76 -8.23
CA SER A 277 -6.46 19.71 -7.68
C SER A 277 -5.12 20.29 -7.22
N LEU A 278 -4.71 19.96 -5.98
CA LEU A 278 -3.43 20.38 -5.40
C LEU A 278 -2.28 19.50 -5.88
N TYR A 279 -2.52 18.19 -5.94
CA TYR A 279 -1.51 17.21 -6.34
C TYR A 279 -2.03 16.29 -7.44
N MET A 280 -1.08 15.73 -8.17
CA MET A 280 -1.30 14.70 -9.18
C MET A 280 -0.28 13.58 -8.95
N PHE A 281 -0.73 12.34 -9.04
CA PHE A 281 0.12 11.16 -8.98
C PHE A 281 -0.08 10.34 -10.26
N THR A 282 1.00 10.08 -11.00
CA THR A 282 0.95 9.43 -12.31
C THR A 282 1.09 7.92 -12.19
N SER A 283 0.69 7.21 -13.24
CA SER A 283 0.89 5.76 -13.36
C SER A 283 2.36 5.34 -13.44
N GLY A 284 3.27 6.28 -13.70
CA GLY A 284 4.72 6.08 -13.60
C GLY A 284 5.27 6.19 -12.17
N GLY A 285 4.41 6.40 -11.16
CA GLY A 285 4.83 6.56 -9.77
C GLY A 285 5.40 7.93 -9.42
N GLU A 286 5.11 8.95 -10.23
CA GLU A 286 5.61 10.31 -10.05
C GLU A 286 4.56 11.21 -9.40
N MET A 287 5.01 12.15 -8.56
CA MET A 287 4.13 13.11 -7.89
C MET A 287 4.40 14.53 -8.37
N PHE A 288 3.33 15.29 -8.56
CA PHE A 288 3.35 16.68 -9.00
C PHE A 288 2.48 17.52 -8.07
N GLU A 289 2.87 18.78 -7.90
CA GLU A 289 2.08 19.82 -7.23
C GLU A 289 1.84 20.99 -8.19
N ARG A 290 0.90 21.88 -7.85
CA ARG A 290 0.72 23.12 -8.59
C ARG A 290 1.70 24.19 -8.12
N ASP A 291 2.29 24.93 -9.06
CA ASP A 291 2.99 26.18 -8.76
C ASP A 291 2.00 27.35 -8.57
N ASP A 292 2.52 28.54 -8.26
CA ASP A 292 1.72 29.74 -7.97
C ASP A 292 0.87 30.23 -9.16
N ILE A 293 1.25 29.87 -10.39
CA ILE A 293 0.51 30.19 -11.61
C ILE A 293 -0.38 29.02 -12.07
N GLY A 294 -0.46 27.97 -11.26
CA GLY A 294 -1.32 26.81 -11.47
C GLY A 294 -0.82 25.86 -12.56
N ARG A 295 0.49 25.70 -12.79
CA ARG A 295 1.05 24.63 -13.64
C ARG A 295 1.52 23.45 -12.79
N TRP A 296 1.56 22.26 -13.38
CA TRP A 296 2.12 21.09 -12.71
C TRP A 296 3.64 21.18 -12.64
N LYS A 297 4.18 21.20 -11.43
CA LYS A 297 5.60 21.09 -11.12
C LYS A 297 5.85 19.72 -10.49
N LYS A 298 6.82 18.98 -11.03
CA LYS A 298 7.23 17.69 -10.45
C LYS A 298 7.74 17.95 -9.04
N MET A 299 7.25 17.20 -8.07
CA MET A 299 7.75 17.26 -6.70
C MET A 299 9.09 16.52 -6.66
N ILE A 300 10.15 17.31 -6.66
CA ILE A 300 11.51 16.82 -6.49
C ILE A 300 11.68 16.46 -5.00
N SER A 301 12.31 15.33 -4.71
CA SER A 301 12.68 14.97 -3.34
C SER A 301 13.78 15.89 -2.83
N ASP A 302 13.70 16.33 -1.57
CA ASP A 302 14.66 17.21 -0.88
C ASP A 302 16.15 16.79 -1.02
N GLU A 303 16.45 15.58 -1.47
CA GLU A 303 17.80 15.09 -1.77
C GLU A 303 18.44 15.66 -3.06
N GLU A 304 17.69 16.34 -3.95
CA GLU A 304 18.25 16.98 -5.15
C GLU A 304 18.49 18.50 -5.01
N GLU A 305 17.99 19.15 -3.95
CA GLU A 305 18.30 20.58 -3.68
C GLU A 305 19.70 20.79 -3.06
N HIS A 306 20.42 19.70 -2.80
CA HIS A 306 21.79 19.70 -2.23
C HIS A 306 22.84 19.05 -3.14
N LYS A 307 22.55 18.92 -4.44
CA LYS A 307 23.56 18.65 -5.48
C LYS A 307 23.81 19.88 -6.33
#